data_AF-A0A5P3VP48-F1
#
_entry.id   AF-A0A5P3VP48-F1
#
_cell.length_a   1.000
_cell.length_b   1.000
_cell.length_c   1.000
_cell.angle_alpha   90.00
_cell.angle_beta   90.00
_cell.angle_gamma   90.00
#
_symmetry.space_group_name_H-M   'P 1'
#
loop_
_entity.id
_entity.type
_entity.pdbx_description
1 polymer ?
#
loop_
_entity_poly.entity_id
_entity_poly.type
_entity_poly.pdbx_seq_one_letter_code
_entity_poly.pdbx_strand_id
1 'polypeptide(L)'
;MPVADQDLTDATLQADLAELRSRFPETRALYREVCGLLFFRYGVTPTANKLYSLVRKGSMGTPAEVLQAFWQDLRGRTRVTIDHPDLPEALKDIAAGAVQTIWQAANEAATGELATLRAEARHAASEAEAERDAARVETAAAREDAAAIAAQLAEARQAHDTVQADLATERQAHAATQARLEAGRTELETGRRQLDALRTQFSAELERAREAVTLAQERAEASERRSLRELDAERTARQKSERTAEDLRAELAAARSEARDAAVAQAEGRAKLEAQAAALADRLAVAEQAQRKAAGDLEAVQAELAAALRRAERGEAEAALARQLLATLRVAPRERDGGGGGGRRRKGGSSAATAPEEQGDGQGEAQQDELGEEQGDEPGAALPNNQDEGNDSSDGSDDSKD
;
A
#
# COMPACT_ATOMS: atom_id res chain seq x y z
N MET A 1 31.57 36.46 -98.93
CA MET A 1 32.59 35.61 -98.29
C MET A 1 33.39 34.90 -99.38
N PRO A 2 34.56 35.41 -99.83
CA PRO A 2 35.39 34.72 -100.83
C PRO A 2 36.78 34.27 -100.33
N VAL A 3 37.20 34.70 -99.12
CA VAL A 3 38.62 34.62 -98.71
C VAL A 3 39.14 33.19 -98.55
N ALA A 4 38.34 32.29 -97.96
CA ALA A 4 38.79 30.93 -97.66
C ALA A 4 39.10 30.07 -98.91
N ASP A 5 38.35 30.24 -100.00
CA ASP A 5 38.66 29.59 -101.29
C ASP A 5 39.93 30.16 -101.91
N GLN A 6 40.19 31.47 -101.74
CA GLN A 6 41.41 32.13 -102.20
C GLN A 6 42.65 31.54 -101.50
N ASP A 7 42.58 31.33 -100.18
CA ASP A 7 43.69 30.79 -99.39
C ASP A 7 43.93 29.30 -99.67
N LEU A 8 42.87 28.48 -99.81
CA LEU A 8 43.02 27.07 -100.22
C LEU A 8 43.58 26.92 -101.64
N THR A 9 43.18 27.79 -102.57
CA THR A 9 43.68 27.73 -103.95
C THR A 9 45.14 28.18 -104.06
N ASP A 10 45.59 29.22 -103.36
CA ASP A 10 47.02 29.60 -103.35
C ASP A 10 47.87 28.55 -102.60
N ALA A 11 47.36 27.94 -101.51
CA ALA A 11 48.07 26.87 -100.78
C ALA A 11 48.26 25.59 -101.62
N THR A 12 47.21 25.11 -102.29
CA THR A 12 47.31 23.97 -103.22
C THR A 12 48.21 24.30 -104.41
N LEU A 13 48.09 25.49 -104.99
CA LEU A 13 48.93 25.97 -106.09
C LEU A 13 50.43 25.94 -105.73
N GLN A 14 50.83 26.26 -104.49
CA GLN A 14 52.23 26.12 -104.07
C GLN A 14 52.70 24.66 -103.97
N ALA A 15 51.84 23.73 -103.53
CA ALA A 15 52.15 22.32 -103.46
C ALA A 15 52.31 21.70 -104.85
N ASP A 16 51.35 21.97 -105.75
CA ASP A 16 51.40 21.54 -107.15
C ASP A 16 52.60 22.14 -107.92
N LEU A 17 52.96 23.39 -107.62
CA LEU A 17 54.13 24.03 -108.19
C LEU A 17 55.45 23.51 -107.58
N ALA A 18 55.44 23.00 -106.35
CA ALA A 18 56.56 22.26 -105.77
C ALA A 18 56.75 20.89 -106.45
N GLU A 19 55.66 20.19 -106.80
CA GLU A 19 55.73 18.97 -107.59
C GLU A 19 56.22 19.23 -109.02
N LEU A 20 55.72 20.25 -109.71
CA LEU A 20 56.23 20.61 -111.04
C LEU A 20 57.74 20.94 -111.01
N ARG A 21 58.21 21.63 -109.96
CA ARG A 21 59.65 21.93 -109.76
C ARG A 21 60.52 20.68 -109.57
N SER A 22 59.98 19.55 -109.08
CA SER A 22 60.74 18.29 -108.93
C SER A 22 60.74 17.48 -110.22
N ARG A 23 59.61 17.46 -110.95
CA ARG A 23 59.44 16.75 -112.22
C ARG A 23 60.17 17.43 -113.39
N PHE A 24 60.24 18.77 -113.42
CA PHE A 24 60.82 19.55 -114.51
C PHE A 24 62.03 20.37 -114.02
N PRO A 25 63.25 19.82 -114.09
CA PRO A 25 64.46 20.53 -113.67
C PRO A 25 64.85 21.67 -114.65
N GLU A 26 64.42 21.59 -115.91
CA GLU A 26 64.72 22.59 -116.94
C GLU A 26 63.76 23.80 -116.86
N THR A 27 64.33 25.00 -116.79
CA THR A 27 63.60 26.24 -116.55
C THR A 27 62.54 26.55 -117.62
N ARG A 28 62.79 26.32 -118.92
CA ARG A 28 61.79 26.62 -119.98
C ARG A 28 60.62 25.65 -119.94
N ALA A 29 60.90 24.36 -119.74
CA ALA A 29 59.86 23.33 -119.56
C ALA A 29 58.97 23.64 -118.34
N LEU A 30 59.59 23.95 -117.19
CA LEU A 30 58.87 24.31 -115.96
C LEU A 30 57.96 25.54 -116.16
N TYR A 31 58.42 26.59 -116.86
CA TYR A 31 57.55 27.73 -117.20
C TYR A 31 56.34 27.33 -118.06
N ARG A 32 56.50 26.40 -119.03
CA ARG A 32 55.40 25.96 -119.90
C ARG A 32 54.33 25.19 -119.12
N GLU A 33 54.73 24.29 -118.23
CA GLU A 33 53.78 23.52 -117.41
C GLU A 33 53.10 24.40 -116.34
N VAL A 34 53.78 25.42 -115.79
CA VAL A 34 53.15 26.38 -114.89
C VAL A 34 52.15 27.29 -115.62
N CYS A 35 52.38 27.65 -116.89
CA CYS A 35 51.34 28.29 -117.72
C CYS A 35 50.09 27.40 -117.85
N GLY A 36 50.29 26.11 -118.14
CA GLY A 36 49.21 25.12 -118.23
C GLY A 36 48.46 24.95 -116.92
N LEU A 37 49.17 24.81 -115.80
CA LEU A 37 48.59 24.67 -114.46
C LEU A 37 47.68 25.85 -114.10
N LEU A 38 48.19 27.07 -114.23
CA LEU A 38 47.45 28.30 -113.93
C LEU A 38 46.19 28.42 -114.79
N PHE A 39 46.31 28.20 -116.10
CA PHE A 39 45.20 28.39 -117.03
C PHE A 39 44.14 27.29 -116.92
N PHE A 40 44.54 26.01 -116.93
CA PHE A 40 43.58 24.89 -117.02
C PHE A 40 43.02 24.42 -115.68
N ARG A 41 43.80 24.44 -114.58
CA ARG A 41 43.32 23.99 -113.26
C ARG A 41 42.80 25.11 -112.38
N TYR A 42 43.38 26.31 -112.49
CA TYR A 42 43.01 27.46 -111.64
C TYR A 42 42.24 28.57 -112.37
N GLY A 43 42.08 28.51 -113.70
CA GLY A 43 41.42 29.55 -114.50
C GLY A 43 42.15 30.90 -114.51
N VAL A 44 43.37 30.97 -113.96
CA VAL A 44 44.16 32.20 -113.86
C VAL A 44 44.94 32.39 -115.14
N THR A 45 44.82 33.57 -115.77
CA THR A 45 45.61 33.90 -116.96
C THR A 45 47.09 34.07 -116.59
N PRO A 46 48.00 33.20 -117.10
CA PRO A 46 49.42 33.33 -116.80
C PRO A 46 49.99 34.64 -117.37
N THR A 47 50.80 35.32 -116.58
CA THR A 47 51.51 36.56 -116.95
C THR A 47 52.99 36.44 -116.58
N ALA A 48 53.89 37.05 -117.36
CA ALA A 48 55.34 36.91 -117.18
C ALA A 48 55.80 37.22 -115.73
N ASN A 49 55.18 38.23 -115.09
CA ASN A 49 55.49 38.60 -113.71
C ASN A 49 55.01 37.57 -112.67
N LYS A 50 53.79 37.01 -112.80
CA LYS A 50 53.28 35.95 -111.90
C LYS A 50 54.04 34.63 -112.12
N LEU A 51 54.41 34.31 -113.35
CA LEU A 51 55.29 33.18 -113.67
C LEU A 51 56.65 33.33 -112.98
N TYR A 52 57.32 34.48 -113.16
CA TYR A 52 58.64 34.73 -112.56
C TYR A 52 58.60 34.72 -111.03
N SER A 53 57.59 35.35 -110.41
CA SER A 53 57.48 35.40 -108.94
C SER A 53 57.19 34.04 -108.29
N LEU A 54 56.51 33.14 -109.02
CA LEU A 54 56.27 31.75 -108.63
C LEU A 54 57.49 30.84 -108.87
N VAL A 55 58.12 30.89 -110.05
CA VAL A 55 59.19 29.95 -110.42
C VAL A 55 60.57 30.37 -109.90
N ARG A 56 60.86 31.68 -109.88
CA ARG A 56 62.12 32.30 -109.38
C ARG A 56 63.42 31.67 -109.92
N LYS A 57 63.42 31.25 -111.19
CA LYS A 57 64.61 30.72 -111.90
C LYS A 57 64.74 31.34 -113.30
N GLY A 58 65.99 31.46 -113.78
CA GLY A 58 66.32 31.88 -115.14
C GLY A 58 66.45 33.40 -115.34
N SER A 59 66.73 33.79 -116.58
CA SER A 59 66.81 35.20 -117.00
C SER A 59 65.42 35.84 -117.09
N MET A 60 65.34 37.16 -116.87
CA MET A 60 64.08 37.90 -116.79
C MET A 60 63.25 37.88 -118.08
N GLY A 61 63.86 37.63 -119.25
CA GLY A 61 63.15 37.50 -120.53
C GLY A 61 62.49 36.13 -120.76
N THR A 62 63.01 35.06 -120.15
CA THR A 62 62.58 33.68 -120.40
C THR A 62 61.08 33.40 -120.12
N PRO A 63 60.44 33.97 -119.07
CA PRO A 63 59.01 33.76 -118.82
C PRO A 63 58.12 34.33 -119.94
N ALA A 64 58.52 35.43 -120.57
CA ALA A 64 57.73 36.10 -121.60
C ALA A 64 57.74 35.30 -122.93
N GLU A 65 58.90 34.77 -123.33
CA GLU A 65 59.02 33.91 -124.51
C GLU A 65 58.15 32.65 -124.38
N VAL A 66 58.22 31.96 -123.23
CA VAL A 66 57.49 30.71 -123.00
C VAL A 66 55.98 30.96 -122.91
N LEU A 67 55.56 32.07 -122.31
CA LEU A 67 54.16 32.49 -122.27
C LEU A 67 53.61 32.77 -123.67
N GLN A 68 54.36 33.49 -124.51
CA GLN A 68 53.94 33.81 -125.88
C GLN A 68 53.84 32.54 -126.74
N ALA A 69 54.76 31.59 -126.58
CA ALA A 69 54.69 30.28 -127.25
C ALA A 69 53.46 29.47 -126.80
N PHE A 70 53.19 29.40 -125.48
CA PHE A 70 52.03 28.71 -124.91
C PHE A 70 50.70 29.23 -125.49
N TRP A 71 50.53 30.56 -125.57
CA TRP A 71 49.30 31.14 -126.12
C TRP A 71 49.14 30.95 -127.64
N GLN A 72 50.19 30.66 -128.40
CA GLN A 72 50.07 30.29 -129.82
C GLN A 72 49.68 28.81 -129.96
N ASP A 73 50.36 27.91 -129.26
CA ASP A 73 50.08 26.46 -129.24
C ASP A 73 48.62 26.17 -128.82
N LEU A 74 48.14 26.85 -127.76
CA LEU A 74 46.76 26.72 -127.30
C LEU A 74 45.74 27.14 -128.35
N ARG A 75 45.93 28.29 -129.01
CA ARG A 75 45.03 28.78 -130.08
C ARG A 75 45.08 27.93 -131.34
N GLY A 76 46.21 27.28 -131.61
CA GLY A 76 46.31 26.27 -132.67
C GLY A 76 45.44 25.04 -132.38
N ARG A 77 45.40 24.57 -131.12
CA ARG A 77 44.67 23.35 -130.74
C ARG A 77 43.17 23.52 -130.52
N THR A 78 42.71 24.69 -130.08
CA THR A 78 41.26 24.91 -129.81
C THR A 78 40.46 25.33 -131.04
N ARG A 79 41.11 25.67 -132.17
CA ARG A 79 40.42 26.05 -133.40
C ARG A 79 40.17 24.84 -134.30
N VAL A 80 38.94 24.33 -134.29
CA VAL A 80 38.46 23.32 -135.26
C VAL A 80 38.27 23.97 -136.63
N THR A 81 39.36 24.11 -137.40
CA THR A 81 39.29 24.45 -138.83
C THR A 81 39.15 23.19 -139.67
N ILE A 82 38.10 23.11 -140.49
CA ILE A 82 37.91 22.06 -141.52
C ILE A 82 38.81 22.39 -142.71
N ASP A 83 40.12 22.22 -142.51
CA ASP A 83 41.14 22.53 -143.52
C ASP A 83 41.39 21.31 -144.42
N HIS A 84 40.48 21.10 -145.38
CA HIS A 84 40.67 20.18 -146.51
C HIS A 84 40.83 21.01 -147.78
N PRO A 85 41.96 20.92 -148.51
CA PRO A 85 42.29 21.85 -149.59
C PRO A 85 41.30 21.78 -150.76
N ASP A 86 40.78 20.59 -151.08
CA ASP A 86 39.88 20.37 -152.22
C ASP A 86 38.39 20.64 -151.93
N LEU A 87 38.01 21.09 -150.72
CA LEU A 87 36.62 21.28 -150.34
C LEU A 87 36.15 22.74 -150.60
N PRO A 88 35.16 22.99 -151.48
CA PRO A 88 34.65 24.33 -151.74
C PRO A 88 34.09 25.03 -150.49
N GLU A 89 34.38 26.32 -150.34
CA GLU A 89 34.04 27.08 -149.13
C GLU A 89 32.54 27.06 -148.80
N ALA A 90 31.67 27.15 -149.82
CA ALA A 90 30.23 27.06 -149.65
C ALA A 90 29.74 25.74 -149.00
N LEU A 91 30.48 24.63 -149.14
CA LEU A 91 30.17 23.38 -148.43
C LEU A 91 30.68 23.40 -146.97
N LYS A 92 31.78 24.11 -146.68
CA LYS A 92 32.23 24.36 -145.30
C LYS A 92 31.24 25.23 -144.56
N ASP A 93 30.74 26.30 -145.17
CA ASP A 93 29.73 27.20 -144.59
C ASP A 93 28.44 26.45 -144.24
N ILE A 94 27.92 25.63 -145.16
CA ILE A 94 26.71 24.82 -144.93
C ILE A 94 26.95 23.80 -143.81
N ALA A 95 28.10 23.11 -143.80
CA ALA A 95 28.43 22.14 -142.76
C ALA A 95 28.62 22.80 -141.38
N ALA A 96 29.30 23.95 -141.31
CA ALA A 96 29.48 24.72 -140.08
C ALA A 96 28.14 25.23 -139.54
N GLY A 97 27.26 25.77 -140.39
CA GLY A 97 25.91 26.21 -140.01
C GLY A 97 25.02 25.06 -139.51
N ALA A 98 25.10 23.88 -140.14
CA ALA A 98 24.39 22.69 -139.70
C ALA A 98 24.87 22.20 -138.32
N VAL A 99 26.20 22.10 -138.11
CA VAL A 99 26.79 21.72 -136.82
C VAL A 99 26.47 22.76 -135.73
N GLN A 100 26.49 24.06 -136.07
CA GLN A 100 26.10 25.12 -135.15
C GLN A 100 24.63 25.01 -134.73
N THR A 101 23.71 24.79 -135.67
CA THR A 101 22.28 24.62 -135.36
C THR A 101 22.03 23.37 -134.50
N ILE A 102 22.70 22.25 -134.80
CA ILE A 102 22.60 21.02 -134.00
C ILE A 102 23.13 21.24 -132.58
N TRP A 103 24.26 21.94 -132.43
CA TRP A 103 24.84 22.26 -131.12
C TRP A 103 23.94 23.23 -130.32
N GLN A 104 23.36 24.25 -130.98
CA GLN A 104 22.39 25.16 -130.37
C GLN A 104 21.16 24.41 -129.87
N ALA A 105 20.51 23.61 -130.72
CA ALA A 105 19.33 22.83 -130.36
C ALA A 105 19.61 21.80 -129.24
N ALA A 106 20.77 21.13 -129.27
CA ALA A 106 21.17 20.21 -128.20
C ALA A 106 21.44 20.95 -126.87
N ASN A 107 22.03 22.14 -126.91
CA ASN A 107 22.27 22.95 -125.72
C ASN A 107 20.97 23.56 -125.17
N GLU A 108 20.03 23.96 -126.02
CA GLU A 108 18.69 24.40 -125.64
C GLU A 108 17.88 23.27 -124.99
N ALA A 109 17.88 22.06 -125.57
CA ALA A 109 17.26 20.89 -124.98
C ALA A 109 17.87 20.54 -123.60
N ALA A 110 19.21 20.42 -123.52
CA ALA A 110 19.90 20.09 -122.28
C ALA A 110 19.73 21.17 -121.18
N THR A 111 19.65 22.45 -121.54
CA THR A 111 19.35 23.52 -120.56
C THR A 111 17.87 23.55 -120.15
N GLY A 112 16.96 23.15 -121.03
CA GLY A 112 15.55 22.93 -120.72
C GLY A 112 15.33 21.78 -119.74
N GLU A 113 15.87 20.59 -120.04
CA GLU A 113 15.81 19.41 -119.14
C GLU A 113 16.49 19.68 -117.79
N LEU A 114 17.62 20.37 -117.79
CA LEU A 114 18.28 20.80 -116.56
C LEU A 114 17.45 21.84 -115.79
N ALA A 115 16.58 22.62 -116.45
CA ALA A 115 15.65 23.53 -115.78
C ALA A 115 14.44 22.81 -115.17
N THR A 116 13.87 21.80 -115.85
CA THR A 116 12.76 20.98 -115.30
C THR A 116 13.22 20.16 -114.10
N LEU A 117 14.34 19.45 -114.21
CA LEU A 117 14.94 18.69 -113.10
C LEU A 117 15.27 19.59 -111.90
N ARG A 118 15.70 20.83 -112.13
CA ARG A 118 15.92 21.83 -111.07
C ARG A 118 14.63 22.38 -110.46
N ALA A 119 13.52 22.39 -111.19
CA ALA A 119 12.21 22.77 -110.66
C ALA A 119 11.61 21.63 -109.82
N GLU A 120 11.64 20.40 -110.34
CA GLU A 120 11.20 19.17 -109.67
C GLU A 120 11.97 18.94 -108.35
N ALA A 121 13.31 19.04 -108.38
CA ALA A 121 14.14 18.91 -107.18
C ALA A 121 13.85 20.00 -106.11
N ARG A 122 13.42 21.21 -106.52
CA ARG A 122 12.99 22.26 -105.58
C ARG A 122 11.61 21.97 -105.01
N HIS A 123 10.69 21.46 -105.82
CA HIS A 123 9.34 21.06 -105.38
C HIS A 123 9.44 19.96 -104.32
N ALA A 124 10.13 18.85 -104.64
CA ALA A 124 10.33 17.74 -103.73
C ALA A 124 11.08 18.13 -102.44
N ALA A 125 12.05 19.07 -102.52
CA ALA A 125 12.70 19.62 -101.34
C ALA A 125 11.71 20.42 -100.46
N SER A 126 10.87 21.28 -101.06
CA SER A 126 9.87 22.05 -100.32
C SER A 126 8.77 21.20 -99.70
N GLU A 127 8.36 20.10 -100.36
CA GLU A 127 7.42 19.12 -99.80
C GLU A 127 8.04 18.36 -98.62
N ALA A 128 9.28 17.89 -98.76
CA ALA A 128 10.00 17.21 -97.68
C ALA A 128 10.32 18.14 -96.49
N GLU A 129 10.49 19.44 -96.71
CA GLU A 129 10.59 20.43 -95.63
C GLU A 129 9.24 20.68 -94.94
N ALA A 130 8.15 20.80 -95.70
CA ALA A 130 6.80 20.95 -95.16
C ALA A 130 6.36 19.71 -94.35
N GLU A 131 6.61 18.49 -94.83
CA GLU A 131 6.32 17.25 -94.11
C GLU A 131 7.15 17.14 -92.82
N ARG A 132 8.44 17.46 -92.88
CA ARG A 132 9.32 17.49 -91.70
C ARG A 132 8.85 18.49 -90.65
N ASP A 133 8.42 19.68 -91.05
CA ASP A 133 7.98 20.70 -90.10
C ASP A 133 6.57 20.43 -89.57
N ALA A 134 5.68 19.79 -90.36
CA ALA A 134 4.43 19.23 -89.84
C ALA A 134 4.68 18.16 -88.77
N ALA A 135 5.55 17.18 -89.04
CA ALA A 135 5.93 16.14 -88.07
C ALA A 135 6.64 16.72 -86.83
N ARG A 136 7.35 17.85 -86.95
CA ARG A 136 7.92 18.58 -85.80
C ARG A 136 6.84 19.25 -84.95
N VAL A 137 5.79 19.82 -85.55
CA VAL A 137 4.65 20.38 -84.81
C VAL A 137 3.85 19.27 -84.11
N GLU A 138 3.58 18.16 -84.79
CA GLU A 138 2.89 17.01 -84.19
C GLU A 138 3.69 16.41 -83.03
N THR A 139 5.00 16.20 -83.20
CA THR A 139 5.86 15.69 -82.12
C THR A 139 6.15 16.70 -81.01
N ALA A 140 5.89 18.00 -81.22
CA ALA A 140 5.86 19.00 -80.15
C ALA A 140 4.56 18.89 -79.34
N ALA A 141 3.40 18.92 -80.01
CA ALA A 141 2.09 18.78 -79.37
C ALA A 141 1.99 17.48 -78.56
N ALA A 142 2.38 16.34 -79.13
CA ALA A 142 2.38 15.05 -78.43
C ALA A 142 3.32 15.00 -77.21
N ARG A 143 4.35 15.86 -77.14
CA ARG A 143 5.20 16.01 -75.94
C ARG A 143 4.56 16.92 -74.89
N GLU A 144 3.85 17.95 -75.30
CA GLU A 144 3.09 18.83 -74.41
C GLU A 144 1.93 18.06 -73.77
N ASP A 145 1.17 17.28 -74.55
CA ASP A 145 0.14 16.36 -74.06
C ASP A 145 0.71 15.31 -73.09
N ALA A 146 1.83 14.67 -73.44
CA ALA A 146 2.50 13.69 -72.57
C ALA A 146 3.00 14.33 -71.26
N ALA A 147 3.49 15.57 -71.30
CA ALA A 147 3.89 16.32 -70.11
C ALA A 147 2.69 16.70 -69.23
N ALA A 148 1.57 17.11 -69.84
CA ALA A 148 0.33 17.41 -69.12
C ALA A 148 -0.24 16.16 -68.41
N ILE A 149 -0.28 15.01 -69.11
CA ILE A 149 -0.71 13.73 -68.53
C ILE A 149 0.24 13.28 -67.42
N ALA A 150 1.56 13.46 -67.58
CA ALA A 150 2.54 13.15 -66.54
C ALA A 150 2.37 14.03 -65.29
N ALA A 151 2.07 15.32 -65.46
CA ALA A 151 1.78 16.24 -64.36
C ALA A 151 0.49 15.85 -63.61
N GLN A 152 -0.61 15.58 -64.33
CA GLN A 152 -1.87 15.09 -63.75
C GLN A 152 -1.68 13.77 -62.99
N LEU A 153 -0.86 12.86 -63.50
CA LEU A 153 -0.55 11.60 -62.83
C LEU A 153 0.31 11.81 -61.56
N ALA A 154 1.20 12.80 -61.55
CA ALA A 154 1.97 13.16 -60.35
C ALA A 154 1.07 13.79 -59.27
N GLU A 155 0.18 14.71 -59.65
CA GLU A 155 -0.81 15.33 -58.76
C GLU A 155 -1.77 14.28 -58.18
N ALA A 156 -2.32 13.39 -59.02
CA ALA A 156 -3.20 12.31 -58.58
C ALA A 156 -2.52 11.33 -57.61
N ARG A 157 -1.21 11.06 -57.79
CA ARG A 157 -0.42 10.27 -56.84
C ARG A 157 -0.23 11.00 -55.51
N GLN A 158 0.16 12.28 -55.54
CA GLN A 158 0.31 13.08 -54.33
C GLN A 158 -0.99 13.19 -53.53
N ALA A 159 -2.13 13.38 -54.21
CA ALA A 159 -3.45 13.39 -53.59
C ALA A 159 -3.81 12.02 -52.97
N HIS A 160 -3.56 10.92 -53.69
CA HIS A 160 -3.74 9.56 -53.18
C HIS A 160 -2.87 9.27 -51.94
N ASP A 161 -1.60 9.64 -51.98
CA ASP A 161 -0.64 9.36 -50.90
C ASP A 161 -0.95 10.21 -49.65
N THR A 162 -1.47 11.43 -49.84
CA THR A 162 -2.05 12.26 -48.76
C THR A 162 -3.24 11.55 -48.12
N VAL A 163 -4.21 11.09 -48.92
CA VAL A 163 -5.39 10.35 -48.44
C VAL A 163 -5.01 9.04 -47.74
N GLN A 164 -3.92 8.38 -48.15
CA GLN A 164 -3.41 7.20 -47.42
C GLN A 164 -2.80 7.57 -46.05
N ALA A 165 -2.09 8.70 -45.95
CA ALA A 165 -1.56 9.20 -44.67
C ALA A 165 -2.68 9.63 -43.71
N ASP A 166 -3.70 10.32 -44.21
CA ASP A 166 -4.90 10.69 -43.44
C ASP A 166 -5.64 9.44 -42.94
N LEU A 167 -5.86 8.46 -43.83
CA LEU A 167 -6.50 7.19 -43.49
C LEU A 167 -5.70 6.36 -42.48
N ALA A 168 -4.36 6.41 -42.53
CA ALA A 168 -3.50 5.77 -41.53
C ALA A 168 -3.63 6.46 -40.17
N THR A 169 -3.67 7.80 -40.16
CA THR A 169 -3.84 8.63 -38.95
C THR A 169 -5.20 8.38 -38.30
N GLU A 170 -6.29 8.38 -39.07
CA GLU A 170 -7.64 8.06 -38.59
C GLU A 170 -7.75 6.63 -38.06
N ARG A 171 -7.13 5.64 -38.73
CA ARG A 171 -7.06 4.25 -38.21
C ARG A 171 -6.32 4.17 -36.88
N GLN A 172 -5.23 4.92 -36.71
CA GLN A 172 -4.49 4.98 -35.44
C GLN A 172 -5.32 5.68 -34.35
N ALA A 173 -6.00 6.78 -34.68
CA ALA A 173 -6.90 7.48 -33.76
C ALA A 173 -8.08 6.59 -33.32
N HIS A 174 -8.68 5.84 -34.25
CA HIS A 174 -9.76 4.89 -33.99
C HIS A 174 -9.29 3.71 -33.11
N ALA A 175 -8.11 3.13 -33.39
CA ALA A 175 -7.53 2.11 -32.53
C ALA A 175 -7.28 2.65 -31.10
N ALA A 176 -6.80 3.88 -30.98
CA ALA A 176 -6.57 4.53 -29.69
C ALA A 176 -7.87 4.93 -28.95
N THR A 177 -8.98 5.20 -29.62
CA THR A 177 -10.29 5.39 -28.95
C THR A 177 -10.93 4.06 -28.55
N GLN A 178 -10.81 3.02 -29.37
CA GLN A 178 -11.22 1.66 -29.01
C GLN A 178 -10.48 1.15 -27.77
N ALA A 179 -9.15 1.22 -27.74
CA ALA A 179 -8.35 0.77 -26.60
C ALA A 179 -8.70 1.50 -25.28
N ARG A 180 -8.96 2.83 -25.34
CA ARG A 180 -9.42 3.61 -24.17
C ARG A 180 -10.83 3.20 -23.72
N LEU A 181 -11.72 2.89 -24.65
CA LEU A 181 -13.08 2.44 -24.38
C LEU A 181 -13.12 0.99 -23.84
N GLU A 182 -12.17 0.14 -24.22
CA GLU A 182 -11.98 -1.20 -23.67
C GLU A 182 -11.35 -1.15 -22.27
N ALA A 183 -10.32 -0.33 -22.06
CA ALA A 183 -9.76 -0.08 -20.73
C ALA A 183 -10.84 0.41 -19.74
N GLY A 184 -11.58 1.47 -20.09
CA GLY A 184 -12.67 2.01 -19.27
C GLY A 184 -13.81 1.00 -19.02
N ARG A 185 -14.06 0.05 -19.93
CA ARG A 185 -14.97 -1.08 -19.67
C ARG A 185 -14.41 -2.02 -18.61
N THR A 186 -13.13 -2.38 -18.69
CA THR A 186 -12.50 -3.24 -17.68
C THR A 186 -12.44 -2.58 -16.29
N GLU A 187 -12.19 -1.28 -16.22
CA GLU A 187 -12.25 -0.48 -14.98
C GLU A 187 -13.67 -0.44 -14.38
N LEU A 188 -14.70 -0.25 -15.22
CA LEU A 188 -16.08 -0.32 -14.77
C LEU A 188 -16.48 -1.73 -14.29
N GLU A 189 -15.93 -2.79 -14.89
CA GLU A 189 -16.15 -4.16 -14.41
C GLU A 189 -15.42 -4.47 -13.10
N THR A 190 -14.15 -4.07 -12.94
CA THR A 190 -13.43 -4.27 -11.68
C THR A 190 -14.07 -3.46 -10.55
N GLY A 191 -14.44 -2.19 -10.80
CA GLY A 191 -15.15 -1.35 -9.84
C GLY A 191 -16.53 -1.93 -9.44
N ARG A 192 -17.28 -2.51 -10.38
CA ARG A 192 -18.54 -3.24 -10.05
C ARG A 192 -18.29 -4.45 -9.16
N ARG A 193 -17.32 -5.30 -9.52
CA ARG A 193 -16.94 -6.48 -8.72
C ARG A 193 -16.48 -6.09 -7.31
N GLN A 194 -15.74 -4.98 -7.17
CA GLN A 194 -15.34 -4.41 -5.88
C GLN A 194 -16.56 -3.91 -5.07
N LEU A 195 -17.48 -3.18 -5.69
CA LEU A 195 -18.70 -2.69 -5.02
C LEU A 195 -19.59 -3.84 -4.54
N ASP A 196 -19.74 -4.91 -5.32
CA ASP A 196 -20.55 -6.07 -4.93
C ASP A 196 -19.83 -6.96 -3.90
N ALA A 197 -18.49 -7.03 -3.91
CA ALA A 197 -17.70 -7.62 -2.83
C ALA A 197 -17.85 -6.82 -1.51
N LEU A 198 -17.77 -5.49 -1.56
CA LEU A 198 -17.97 -4.63 -0.39
C LEU A 198 -19.42 -4.74 0.14
N ARG A 199 -20.43 -4.75 -0.74
CA ARG A 199 -21.83 -4.96 -0.34
C ARG A 199 -22.04 -6.29 0.38
N THR A 200 -21.46 -7.38 -0.15
CA THR A 200 -21.58 -8.70 0.48
C THR A 200 -20.83 -8.77 1.81
N GLN A 201 -19.63 -8.20 1.89
CA GLN A 201 -18.87 -8.04 3.14
C GLN A 201 -19.66 -7.24 4.20
N PHE A 202 -20.11 -6.02 3.88
CA PHE A 202 -20.91 -5.20 4.80
C PHE A 202 -22.21 -5.89 5.24
N SER A 203 -22.85 -6.66 4.35
CA SER A 203 -24.05 -7.43 4.74
C SER A 203 -23.72 -8.55 5.74
N ALA A 204 -22.62 -9.28 5.54
CA ALA A 204 -22.16 -10.31 6.47
C ALA A 204 -21.70 -9.71 7.82
N GLU A 205 -21.06 -8.54 7.81
CA GLU A 205 -20.70 -7.81 9.04
C GLU A 205 -21.92 -7.30 9.78
N LEU A 206 -22.95 -6.83 9.07
CA LEU A 206 -24.21 -6.37 9.67
C LEU A 206 -24.98 -7.52 10.33
N GLU A 207 -25.05 -8.70 9.72
CA GLU A 207 -25.67 -9.86 10.37
C GLU A 207 -24.85 -10.35 11.57
N ARG A 208 -23.51 -10.44 11.46
CA ARG A 208 -22.63 -10.75 12.62
C ARG A 208 -22.79 -9.76 13.77
N ALA A 209 -22.97 -8.47 13.47
CA ALA A 209 -23.21 -7.44 14.46
C ALA A 209 -24.58 -7.60 15.13
N ARG A 210 -25.62 -8.01 14.39
CA ARG A 210 -26.94 -8.36 14.94
C ARG A 210 -26.87 -9.59 15.83
N GLU A 211 -26.21 -10.66 15.39
CA GLU A 211 -25.97 -11.89 16.17
C GLU A 211 -25.19 -11.60 17.47
N ALA A 212 -24.19 -10.73 17.41
CA ALA A 212 -23.45 -10.29 18.59
C ALA A 212 -24.33 -9.49 19.57
N VAL A 213 -25.23 -8.65 19.06
CA VAL A 213 -26.19 -7.88 19.88
C VAL A 213 -27.24 -8.80 20.51
N THR A 214 -27.83 -9.75 19.77
CA THR A 214 -28.81 -10.69 20.36
C THR A 214 -28.15 -11.58 21.40
N LEU A 215 -26.95 -12.10 21.15
CA LEU A 215 -26.19 -12.88 22.12
C LEU A 215 -25.80 -12.05 23.36
N ALA A 216 -25.50 -10.76 23.20
CA ALA A 216 -25.26 -9.86 24.33
C ALA A 216 -26.55 -9.60 25.14
N GLN A 217 -27.70 -9.44 24.49
CA GLN A 217 -29.01 -9.30 25.12
C GLN A 217 -29.39 -10.58 25.89
N GLU A 218 -29.28 -11.76 25.28
CA GLU A 218 -29.52 -13.05 25.94
C GLU A 218 -28.63 -13.23 27.18
N ARG A 219 -27.35 -12.86 27.10
CA ARG A 219 -26.42 -12.89 28.24
C ARG A 219 -26.81 -11.91 29.34
N ALA A 220 -27.23 -10.69 28.98
CA ALA A 220 -27.72 -9.68 29.91
C ALA A 220 -28.98 -10.17 30.63
N GLU A 221 -30.01 -10.60 29.90
CA GLU A 221 -31.24 -11.18 30.44
C GLU A 221 -30.94 -12.41 31.31
N ALA A 222 -30.02 -13.29 30.90
CA ALA A 222 -29.63 -14.45 31.70
C ALA A 222 -28.92 -14.06 32.99
N SER A 223 -28.20 -12.93 33.01
CA SER A 223 -27.58 -12.39 34.23
C SER A 223 -28.59 -11.71 35.15
N GLU A 224 -29.54 -10.95 34.60
CA GLU A 224 -30.67 -10.36 35.33
C GLU A 224 -31.56 -11.45 35.94
N ARG A 225 -31.88 -12.50 35.18
CA ARG A 225 -32.60 -13.69 35.68
C ARG A 225 -31.81 -14.46 36.75
N ARG A 226 -30.49 -14.26 36.90
CA ARG A 226 -29.73 -14.81 38.02
C ARG A 226 -29.78 -13.87 39.23
N SER A 227 -29.45 -12.59 39.05
CA SER A 227 -29.44 -11.61 40.15
C SER A 227 -30.83 -11.42 40.78
N LEU A 228 -31.92 -11.49 40.01
CA LEU A 228 -33.29 -11.49 40.57
C LEU A 228 -33.56 -12.71 41.46
N ARG A 229 -33.11 -13.91 41.06
CA ARG A 229 -33.25 -15.13 41.87
C ARG A 229 -32.36 -15.09 43.11
N GLU A 230 -31.16 -14.54 42.99
CA GLU A 230 -30.24 -14.32 44.11
C GLU A 230 -30.83 -13.31 45.11
N LEU A 231 -31.43 -12.21 44.64
CA LEU A 231 -32.15 -11.24 45.48
C LEU A 231 -33.38 -11.84 46.15
N ASP A 232 -34.17 -12.69 45.48
CA ASP A 232 -35.33 -13.34 46.09
C ASP A 232 -34.93 -14.47 47.07
N ALA A 233 -33.83 -15.17 46.81
CA ALA A 233 -33.21 -16.08 47.76
C ALA A 233 -32.68 -15.32 48.99
N GLU A 234 -32.03 -14.17 48.79
CA GLU A 234 -31.53 -13.32 49.87
C GLU A 234 -32.69 -12.73 50.69
N ARG A 235 -33.75 -12.21 50.06
CA ARG A 235 -34.99 -11.77 50.72
C ARG A 235 -35.60 -12.90 51.56
N THR A 236 -35.65 -14.12 51.02
CA THR A 236 -36.15 -15.30 51.74
C THR A 236 -35.25 -15.68 52.92
N ALA A 237 -33.92 -15.58 52.77
CA ALA A 237 -32.96 -15.84 53.83
C ALA A 237 -33.03 -14.77 54.93
N ARG A 238 -33.11 -13.48 54.56
CA ARG A 238 -33.32 -12.34 55.47
C ARG A 238 -34.62 -12.54 56.26
N GLN A 239 -35.76 -12.79 55.60
CA GLN A 239 -37.04 -13.01 56.29
C GLN A 239 -37.00 -14.23 57.24
N LYS A 240 -36.30 -15.31 56.87
CA LYS A 240 -36.08 -16.44 57.79
C LYS A 240 -35.23 -16.02 58.99
N SER A 241 -34.14 -15.29 58.77
CA SER A 241 -33.26 -14.81 59.84
C SER A 241 -33.96 -13.82 60.79
N GLU A 242 -34.81 -12.94 60.25
CA GLU A 242 -35.64 -12.00 60.99
C GLU A 242 -36.62 -12.74 61.89
N ARG A 243 -37.36 -13.74 61.36
CA ARG A 243 -38.24 -14.60 62.16
C ARG A 243 -37.47 -15.35 63.24
N THR A 244 -36.36 -16.03 62.93
CA THR A 244 -35.57 -16.71 63.97
C THR A 244 -35.02 -15.75 65.02
N ALA A 245 -34.75 -14.49 64.67
CA ALA A 245 -34.36 -13.47 65.62
C ALA A 245 -35.55 -12.88 66.41
N GLU A 246 -36.78 -12.95 65.90
CA GLU A 246 -38.01 -12.66 66.65
C GLU A 246 -38.34 -13.81 67.60
N ASP A 247 -38.26 -15.05 67.15
CA ASP A 247 -38.42 -16.28 67.93
C ASP A 247 -37.41 -16.30 69.10
N LEU A 248 -36.11 -16.14 68.82
CA LEU A 248 -35.06 -16.05 69.85
C LEU A 248 -35.25 -14.86 70.81
N ARG A 249 -35.84 -13.74 70.36
CA ARG A 249 -36.20 -12.62 71.25
C ARG A 249 -37.40 -12.96 72.13
N ALA A 250 -38.36 -13.74 71.63
CA ALA A 250 -39.51 -14.22 72.39
C ALA A 250 -39.09 -15.28 73.43
N GLU A 251 -38.25 -16.25 73.06
CA GLU A 251 -37.63 -17.21 73.98
C GLU A 251 -36.81 -16.49 75.06
N LEU A 252 -35.96 -15.52 74.67
CA LEU A 252 -35.16 -14.73 75.60
C LEU A 252 -36.03 -13.79 76.47
N ALA A 253 -37.20 -13.38 76.01
CA ALA A 253 -38.19 -12.68 76.83
C ALA A 253 -38.87 -13.63 77.82
N ALA A 254 -39.26 -14.84 77.38
CA ALA A 254 -39.85 -15.89 78.22
C ALA A 254 -38.88 -16.32 79.33
N ALA A 255 -37.64 -16.65 78.98
CA ALA A 255 -36.57 -16.96 79.93
C ALA A 255 -36.25 -15.78 80.88
N ARG A 256 -36.44 -14.53 80.43
CA ARG A 256 -36.35 -13.35 81.31
C ARG A 256 -37.54 -13.21 82.26
N SER A 257 -38.76 -13.59 81.88
CA SER A 257 -39.88 -13.71 82.82
C SER A 257 -39.64 -14.86 83.80
N GLU A 258 -39.29 -16.06 83.33
CA GLU A 258 -38.99 -17.21 84.20
C GLU A 258 -37.86 -16.91 85.19
N ALA A 259 -36.79 -16.24 84.75
CA ALA A 259 -35.71 -15.80 85.64
C ALA A 259 -36.15 -14.71 86.63
N ARG A 260 -37.10 -13.84 86.27
CA ARG A 260 -37.70 -12.87 87.20
C ARG A 260 -38.62 -13.56 88.21
N ASP A 261 -39.47 -14.47 87.76
CA ASP A 261 -40.42 -15.20 88.60
C ASP A 261 -39.66 -16.15 89.55
N ALA A 262 -38.59 -16.78 89.08
CA ALA A 262 -37.65 -17.53 89.91
C ALA A 262 -36.90 -16.62 90.90
N ALA A 263 -36.48 -15.41 90.51
CA ALA A 263 -35.86 -14.45 91.42
C ALA A 263 -36.85 -13.92 92.46
N VAL A 264 -38.13 -13.72 92.11
CA VAL A 264 -39.22 -13.38 93.04
C VAL A 264 -39.49 -14.55 93.99
N ALA A 265 -39.59 -15.78 93.50
CA ALA A 265 -39.76 -16.98 94.32
C ALA A 265 -38.56 -17.22 95.27
N GLN A 266 -37.33 -16.92 94.83
CA GLN A 266 -36.13 -16.93 95.69
C GLN A 266 -36.15 -15.79 96.70
N ALA A 267 -36.61 -14.59 96.34
CA ALA A 267 -36.75 -13.47 97.26
C ALA A 267 -37.84 -13.73 98.32
N GLU A 268 -38.98 -14.31 97.93
CA GLU A 268 -40.00 -14.82 98.86
C GLU A 268 -39.45 -15.94 99.74
N GLY A 269 -38.68 -16.88 99.19
CA GLY A 269 -38.03 -17.95 99.93
C GLY A 269 -37.06 -17.41 100.98
N ARG A 270 -36.24 -16.43 100.61
CA ARG A 270 -35.36 -15.69 101.54
C ARG A 270 -36.17 -14.94 102.59
N ALA A 271 -37.19 -14.17 102.22
CA ALA A 271 -38.04 -13.46 103.17
C ALA A 271 -38.76 -14.40 104.15
N LYS A 272 -39.17 -15.60 103.71
CA LYS A 272 -39.73 -16.66 104.58
C LYS A 272 -38.68 -17.23 105.54
N LEU A 273 -37.44 -17.46 105.06
CA LEU A 273 -36.32 -17.91 105.90
C LEU A 273 -35.84 -16.82 106.87
N GLU A 274 -35.81 -15.56 106.46
CA GLU A 274 -35.48 -14.39 107.30
C GLU A 274 -36.55 -14.17 108.36
N ALA A 275 -37.85 -14.31 108.02
CA ALA A 275 -38.94 -14.27 108.99
C ALA A 275 -38.88 -15.46 109.98
N GLN A 276 -38.48 -16.65 109.53
CA GLN A 276 -38.23 -17.79 110.41
C GLN A 276 -37.01 -17.57 111.31
N ALA A 277 -35.92 -17.00 110.78
CA ALA A 277 -34.72 -16.65 111.54
C ALA A 277 -35.02 -15.56 112.59
N ALA A 278 -35.80 -14.54 112.24
CA ALA A 278 -36.28 -13.53 113.17
C ALA A 278 -37.18 -14.15 114.26
N ALA A 279 -38.16 -14.98 113.90
CA ALA A 279 -39.01 -15.67 114.87
C ALA A 279 -38.23 -16.67 115.77
N LEU A 280 -37.12 -17.23 115.29
CA LEU A 280 -36.20 -18.02 116.10
C LEU A 280 -35.33 -17.14 117.00
N ALA A 281 -34.87 -15.98 116.53
CA ALA A 281 -34.15 -15.00 117.33
C ALA A 281 -35.03 -14.40 118.44
N ASP A 282 -36.30 -14.11 118.16
CA ASP A 282 -37.28 -13.67 119.16
C ASP A 282 -37.53 -14.76 120.22
N ARG A 283 -37.70 -16.03 119.79
CA ARG A 283 -37.81 -17.17 120.72
C ARG A 283 -36.56 -17.34 121.57
N LEU A 284 -35.38 -17.15 120.99
CA LEU A 284 -34.10 -17.24 121.68
C LEU A 284 -33.92 -16.07 122.67
N ALA A 285 -34.30 -14.86 122.29
CA ALA A 285 -34.32 -13.69 123.18
C ALA A 285 -35.31 -13.86 124.34
N VAL A 286 -36.49 -14.43 124.10
CA VAL A 286 -37.46 -14.79 125.15
C VAL A 286 -36.91 -15.91 126.05
N ALA A 287 -36.23 -16.91 125.49
CA ALA A 287 -35.58 -17.97 126.25
C ALA A 287 -34.41 -17.45 127.10
N GLU A 288 -33.56 -16.56 126.56
CA GLU A 288 -32.53 -15.85 127.31
C GLU A 288 -33.15 -14.97 128.40
N GLN A 289 -34.24 -14.26 128.13
CA GLN A 289 -34.89 -13.42 129.13
C GLN A 289 -35.54 -14.26 130.24
N ALA A 290 -36.04 -15.45 129.92
CA ALA A 290 -36.48 -16.45 130.90
C ALA A 290 -35.30 -17.05 131.69
N GLN A 291 -34.16 -17.31 131.04
CA GLN A 291 -32.93 -17.77 131.70
C GLN A 291 -32.36 -16.72 132.65
N ARG A 292 -32.32 -15.44 132.24
CA ARG A 292 -31.90 -14.30 133.07
C ARG A 292 -32.84 -14.09 134.26
N LYS A 293 -34.15 -14.31 134.10
CA LYS A 293 -35.10 -14.37 135.22
C LYS A 293 -34.78 -15.53 136.16
N ALA A 294 -34.68 -16.76 135.65
CA ALA A 294 -34.37 -17.94 136.47
C ALA A 294 -33.01 -17.84 137.18
N ALA A 295 -32.03 -17.13 136.59
CA ALA A 295 -30.75 -16.80 137.22
C ALA A 295 -30.93 -15.78 138.36
N GLY A 296 -31.70 -14.71 138.15
CA GLY A 296 -32.05 -13.75 139.20
C GLY A 296 -32.91 -14.36 140.33
N ASP A 297 -33.80 -15.28 140.00
CA ASP A 297 -34.57 -16.07 140.96
C ASP A 297 -33.64 -17.00 141.77
N LEU A 298 -32.62 -17.59 141.13
CA LEU A 298 -31.55 -18.35 141.80
C LEU A 298 -30.70 -17.47 142.72
N GLU A 299 -30.29 -16.28 142.29
CA GLU A 299 -29.58 -15.32 143.13
C GLU A 299 -30.44 -14.85 144.31
N ALA A 300 -31.74 -14.64 144.11
CA ALA A 300 -32.68 -14.31 145.18
C ALA A 300 -32.80 -15.46 146.20
N VAL A 301 -32.98 -16.70 145.75
CA VAL A 301 -33.01 -17.89 146.63
C VAL A 301 -31.67 -18.09 147.35
N GLN A 302 -30.52 -17.82 146.70
CA GLN A 302 -29.22 -17.84 147.35
C GLN A 302 -29.04 -16.71 148.38
N ALA A 303 -29.58 -15.51 148.10
CA ALA A 303 -29.58 -14.40 149.04
C ALA A 303 -30.49 -14.66 150.26
N GLU A 304 -31.65 -15.29 150.06
CA GLU A 304 -32.53 -15.75 151.13
C GLU A 304 -31.88 -16.87 151.96
N LEU A 305 -31.22 -17.84 151.31
CA LEU A 305 -30.46 -18.89 151.99
C LEU A 305 -29.31 -18.30 152.81
N ALA A 306 -28.54 -17.36 152.24
CA ALA A 306 -27.50 -16.64 152.97
C ALA A 306 -28.07 -15.76 154.10
N ALA A 307 -29.29 -15.23 153.96
CA ALA A 307 -29.99 -14.55 155.05
C ALA A 307 -30.47 -15.52 156.13
N ALA A 308 -30.93 -16.72 155.77
CA ALA A 308 -31.30 -17.77 156.72
C ALA A 308 -30.08 -18.31 157.48
N LEU A 309 -28.95 -18.55 156.80
CA LEU A 309 -27.67 -18.91 157.42
C LEU A 309 -27.20 -17.82 158.38
N ARG A 310 -27.22 -16.54 157.98
CA ARG A 310 -26.89 -15.41 158.88
C ARG A 310 -27.88 -15.19 160.03
N ARG A 311 -29.09 -15.78 159.98
CA ARG A 311 -29.99 -15.86 161.15
C ARG A 311 -29.62 -17.04 162.05
N ALA A 312 -29.26 -18.18 161.48
CA ALA A 312 -28.78 -19.35 162.23
C ALA A 312 -27.47 -19.04 162.97
N GLU A 313 -26.47 -18.46 162.29
CA GLU A 313 -25.20 -18.01 162.88
C GLU A 313 -25.40 -17.04 164.05
N ARG A 314 -26.40 -16.13 163.95
CA ARG A 314 -26.75 -15.22 165.06
C ARG A 314 -27.39 -15.95 166.22
N GLY A 315 -28.32 -16.87 165.96
CA GLY A 315 -28.91 -17.74 166.99
C GLY A 315 -27.87 -18.64 167.67
N GLU A 316 -26.89 -19.13 166.92
CA GLU A 316 -25.77 -19.92 167.46
C GLU A 316 -24.80 -19.05 168.28
N ALA A 317 -24.51 -17.83 167.84
CA ALA A 317 -23.70 -16.86 168.60
C ALA A 317 -24.39 -16.43 169.90
N GLU A 318 -25.69 -16.12 169.86
CA GLU A 318 -26.51 -15.82 171.04
C GLU A 318 -26.56 -17.03 172.00
N ALA A 319 -26.75 -18.23 171.47
CA ALA A 319 -26.72 -19.46 172.26
C ALA A 319 -25.31 -19.81 172.79
N ALA A 320 -24.23 -19.39 172.14
CA ALA A 320 -22.86 -19.53 172.65
C ALA A 320 -22.57 -18.54 173.79
N LEU A 321 -23.01 -17.29 173.64
CA LEU A 321 -22.84 -16.23 174.63
C LEU A 321 -23.68 -16.51 175.90
N ALA A 322 -24.91 -17.01 175.74
CA ALA A 322 -25.71 -17.53 176.84
C ALA A 322 -25.06 -18.73 177.55
N ARG A 323 -24.39 -19.62 176.82
CA ARG A 323 -23.63 -20.76 177.40
C ARG A 323 -22.35 -20.33 178.12
N GLN A 324 -21.71 -19.22 177.73
CA GLN A 324 -20.59 -18.66 178.49
C GLN A 324 -21.04 -17.98 179.81
N LEU A 325 -22.17 -17.27 179.79
CA LEU A 325 -22.68 -16.57 180.99
C LEU A 325 -23.22 -17.50 182.09
N LEU A 326 -23.63 -18.72 181.75
CA LEU A 326 -24.13 -19.72 182.71
C LEU A 326 -23.03 -20.65 183.29
N ALA A 327 -21.79 -20.57 182.81
CA ALA A 327 -20.74 -21.52 183.18
C ALA A 327 -19.99 -21.22 184.49
N THR A 328 -20.19 -20.04 185.10
CA THR A 328 -19.34 -19.54 186.21
C THR A 328 -19.95 -19.64 187.61
N LEU A 329 -21.22 -20.03 187.76
CA LEU A 329 -21.89 -20.11 189.09
C LEU A 329 -22.84 -21.32 189.23
N ARG A 330 -22.30 -22.42 189.82
CA ARG A 330 -23.01 -23.64 190.34
C ARG A 330 -23.71 -24.52 189.28
N VAL A 331 -23.93 -25.83 189.44
CA VAL A 331 -23.26 -27.00 190.09
C VAL A 331 -24.22 -28.21 189.93
N ALA A 332 -23.81 -29.25 189.17
CA ALA A 332 -24.19 -30.70 189.27
C ALA A 332 -25.69 -31.17 189.22
N PRO A 333 -26.02 -32.48 189.06
CA PRO A 333 -25.47 -33.55 188.19
C PRO A 333 -26.54 -34.48 187.50
N ARG A 334 -26.10 -35.47 186.69
CA ARG A 334 -26.86 -36.70 186.19
C ARG A 334 -28.04 -36.43 185.22
N GLU A 335 -28.62 -37.35 184.42
CA GLU A 335 -28.47 -38.79 184.06
C GLU A 335 -28.99 -39.00 182.58
N ARG A 336 -28.53 -39.96 181.73
CA ARG A 336 -29.06 -41.34 181.42
C ARG A 336 -30.55 -41.41 180.94
N ASP A 337 -31.05 -42.16 179.93
CA ASP A 337 -30.61 -43.20 178.94
C ASP A 337 -31.43 -43.01 177.60
N GLY A 338 -31.43 -43.82 176.51
CA GLY A 338 -30.67 -45.02 176.09
C GLY A 338 -31.44 -45.98 175.10
N GLY A 339 -30.96 -46.18 173.85
CA GLY A 339 -31.47 -47.17 172.84
C GLY A 339 -32.47 -46.64 171.77
N GLY A 340 -32.76 -47.29 170.62
CA GLY A 340 -32.16 -48.48 169.95
C GLY A 340 -33.07 -49.12 168.84
N GLY A 341 -32.50 -49.82 167.84
CA GLY A 341 -33.19 -50.86 167.01
C GLY A 341 -33.69 -50.52 165.58
N GLY A 342 -33.15 -51.17 164.54
CA GLY A 342 -33.44 -50.90 163.10
C GLY A 342 -34.53 -51.74 162.36
N GLY A 343 -34.62 -51.65 161.02
CA GLY A 343 -35.46 -52.59 160.22
C GLY A 343 -35.89 -52.26 158.75
N ARG A 344 -35.18 -52.81 157.75
CA ARG A 344 -35.65 -53.43 156.46
C ARG A 344 -36.68 -52.76 155.48
N ARG A 345 -36.15 -52.34 154.30
CA ARG A 345 -36.32 -52.94 152.92
C ARG A 345 -37.62 -52.81 152.06
N ARG A 346 -37.45 -52.47 150.74
CA ARG A 346 -38.27 -52.70 149.48
C ARG A 346 -38.51 -51.38 148.67
N LYS A 347 -38.84 -51.31 147.36
CA LYS A 347 -38.55 -52.13 146.14
C LYS A 347 -39.05 -51.44 144.83
N GLY A 348 -38.17 -51.14 143.86
CA GLY A 348 -38.49 -50.72 142.46
C GLY A 348 -38.42 -49.20 142.20
N GLY A 349 -38.24 -48.66 140.99
CA GLY A 349 -38.10 -49.21 139.62
C GLY A 349 -38.82 -48.29 138.60
N SER A 350 -38.49 -48.15 137.30
CA SER A 350 -37.44 -48.77 136.45
C SER A 350 -37.34 -48.06 135.07
N SER A 351 -36.13 -48.04 134.45
CA SER A 351 -35.80 -48.16 132.99
C SER A 351 -36.39 -47.25 131.87
N ALA A 352 -35.78 -47.06 130.67
CA ALA A 352 -34.37 -47.17 130.16
C ALA A 352 -34.29 -46.86 128.63
N ALA A 353 -33.05 -46.71 128.09
CA ALA A 353 -32.57 -47.13 126.72
C ALA A 353 -33.06 -46.34 125.46
N THR A 354 -32.38 -46.25 124.29
CA THR A 354 -31.01 -46.57 123.73
C THR A 354 -30.86 -45.80 122.38
N ALA A 355 -29.73 -45.22 121.93
CA ALA A 355 -28.50 -45.78 121.29
C ALA A 355 -28.70 -46.43 119.88
N PRO A 356 -27.71 -46.50 118.94
CA PRO A 356 -26.57 -45.59 118.60
C PRO A 356 -26.21 -45.52 117.06
N GLU A 357 -25.03 -44.96 116.67
CA GLU A 357 -24.20 -45.23 115.43
C GLU A 357 -24.76 -44.80 114.03
N GLU A 358 -24.03 -44.58 112.89
CA GLU A 358 -22.58 -44.53 112.53
C GLU A 358 -22.27 -43.79 111.15
N GLN A 359 -20.98 -43.46 110.88
CA GLN A 359 -20.21 -43.38 109.58
C GLN A 359 -20.52 -42.43 108.36
N GLY A 360 -19.46 -42.14 107.56
CA GLY A 360 -19.42 -41.50 106.20
C GLY A 360 -18.93 -40.02 106.17
N ASP A 361 -17.80 -39.56 105.59
CA ASP A 361 -17.08 -39.74 104.29
C ASP A 361 -17.82 -39.18 103.03
N GLY A 362 -17.22 -38.41 102.10
CA GLY A 362 -15.90 -37.72 102.04
C GLY A 362 -15.52 -37.19 100.62
N GLN A 363 -14.55 -36.26 100.52
CA GLN A 363 -13.81 -35.80 99.27
C GLN A 363 -14.65 -35.10 98.16
N GLY A 364 -14.14 -34.36 97.15
CA GLY A 364 -12.83 -33.76 96.72
C GLY A 364 -13.17 -32.74 95.60
N GLU A 365 -12.49 -31.63 95.26
CA GLU A 365 -11.08 -31.27 95.00
C GLU A 365 -10.52 -31.69 93.61
N ALA A 366 -9.91 -30.73 92.89
CA ALA A 366 -9.03 -30.89 91.69
C ALA A 366 -9.68 -31.38 90.36
N GLN A 367 -9.10 -31.25 89.14
CA GLN A 367 -8.06 -30.37 88.54
C GLN A 367 -7.98 -30.61 87.00
N GLN A 368 -7.28 -29.74 86.24
CA GLN A 368 -6.49 -30.08 85.01
C GLN A 368 -7.26 -30.59 83.75
N ASP A 369 -6.72 -30.70 82.52
CA ASP A 369 -5.53 -30.17 81.78
C ASP A 369 -5.91 -30.21 80.25
N GLU A 370 -5.51 -29.29 79.34
CA GLU A 370 -4.21 -29.00 78.67
C GLU A 370 -4.07 -29.67 77.26
N LEU A 371 -3.32 -29.03 76.34
CA LEU A 371 -2.84 -29.49 75.00
C LEU A 371 -3.89 -29.68 73.87
N GLY A 372 -3.61 -29.53 72.56
CA GLY A 372 -2.45 -29.05 71.77
C GLY A 372 -2.92 -28.09 70.63
N GLU A 373 -2.10 -27.42 69.80
CA GLU A 373 -1.07 -27.91 68.84
C GLU A 373 -1.68 -28.82 67.74
N GLU A 374 -1.43 -28.70 66.41
CA GLU A 374 -0.43 -28.00 65.56
C GLU A 374 -1.13 -27.13 64.46
N GLN A 375 -0.56 -26.07 63.86
CA GLN A 375 0.48 -25.96 62.79
C GLN A 375 0.17 -26.69 61.45
N GLY A 376 0.61 -26.08 60.33
CA GLY A 376 0.31 -26.54 58.95
C GLY A 376 -0.15 -25.42 57.99
N ASP A 377 0.60 -24.90 57.01
CA ASP A 377 2.03 -24.60 56.80
C ASP A 377 2.17 -24.14 55.32
N GLU A 378 2.85 -23.01 55.11
CA GLU A 378 3.49 -22.47 53.88
C GLU A 378 2.78 -22.34 52.49
N PRO A 379 3.34 -21.54 51.53
CA PRO A 379 2.70 -21.17 50.26
C PRO A 379 3.58 -21.35 48.98
N GLY A 380 3.04 -20.96 47.82
CA GLY A 380 3.80 -20.19 46.81
C GLY A 380 4.28 -20.87 45.51
N ALA A 381 3.98 -20.22 44.37
CA ALA A 381 4.65 -20.26 43.06
C ALA A 381 3.89 -19.33 42.09
N ALA A 382 4.40 -18.79 40.97
CA ALA A 382 5.74 -18.34 40.56
C ALA A 382 5.57 -17.52 39.25
N LEU A 383 6.52 -16.65 38.91
CA LEU A 383 6.62 -15.90 37.63
C LEU A 383 7.41 -16.76 36.58
N PRO A 384 7.80 -16.33 35.34
CA PRO A 384 7.75 -14.99 34.71
C PRO A 384 7.50 -14.95 33.17
N ASN A 385 7.85 -13.81 32.53
CA ASN A 385 8.23 -13.61 31.12
C ASN A 385 7.13 -13.65 30.02
N ASN A 386 7.30 -13.01 28.83
CA ASN A 386 8.48 -12.29 28.29
C ASN A 386 8.09 -11.06 27.43
N GLN A 387 9.09 -10.28 26.98
CA GLN A 387 8.97 -9.21 25.98
C GLN A 387 9.81 -9.50 24.71
N ASP A 388 9.51 -8.71 23.66
CA ASP A 388 10.39 -8.28 22.55
C ASP A 388 10.56 -9.19 21.29
N GLU A 389 11.14 -8.57 20.25
CA GLU A 389 11.36 -8.99 18.84
C GLU A 389 10.09 -9.02 17.93
N GLY A 390 10.12 -8.55 16.67
CA GLY A 390 11.15 -7.76 15.95
C GLY A 390 11.23 -8.01 14.43
N ASN A 391 10.56 -7.20 13.59
CA ASN A 391 10.73 -7.07 12.12
C ASN A 391 9.92 -5.83 11.64
N ASP A 392 10.34 -4.83 10.87
CA ASP A 392 11.34 -4.61 9.81
C ASP A 392 10.86 -4.87 8.36
N SER A 393 11.46 -4.13 7.41
CA SER A 393 11.31 -4.12 5.93
C SER A 393 10.25 -3.22 5.26
N SER A 394 10.73 -2.49 4.22
CA SER A 394 10.02 -1.97 3.02
C SER A 394 8.97 -0.84 3.20
N ASP A 395 8.83 0.13 2.29
CA ASP A 395 9.52 0.37 1.00
C ASP A 395 9.73 1.88 0.71
N GLY A 396 10.51 2.21 -0.33
CA GLY A 396 10.79 3.60 -0.74
C GLY A 396 10.93 3.85 -2.25
N SER A 397 10.14 4.79 -2.75
CA SER A 397 10.24 5.50 -4.05
C SER A 397 9.58 6.88 -3.82
N ASP A 398 10.11 8.05 -4.18
CA ASP A 398 11.07 8.50 -5.21
C ASP A 398 10.51 8.62 -6.64
N ASP A 399 10.95 9.66 -7.34
CA ASP A 399 10.42 10.29 -8.59
C ASP A 399 8.92 10.72 -8.54
N SER A 400 8.51 11.84 -9.16
CA SER A 400 9.05 12.50 -10.35
C SER A 400 9.11 14.04 -10.28
N LYS A 401 9.80 14.65 -11.26
CA LYS A 401 9.96 16.10 -11.47
C LYS A 401 9.19 16.62 -12.72
N ASP A 402 9.33 17.94 -12.90
CA ASP A 402 9.31 18.73 -14.16
C ASP A 402 7.97 18.85 -14.92
#